data_AF-A0A941JGP8-F1
#
_entry.id   AF-A0A941JGP8-F1
#
_cell.length_a   1.000
_cell.length_b   1.000
_cell.length_c   1.000
_cell.angle_alpha   90.00
_cell.angle_beta   90.00
_cell.angle_gamma   90.00
#
_symmetry.space_group_name_H-M   'P 1'
#
loop_
_entity.id
_entity.type
_entity.pdbx_description
1 polymer ?
#
loop_
_entity_poly.entity_id
_entity_poly.type
_entity_poly.pdbx_seq_one_letter_code
_entity_poly.pdbx_strand_id
1 'polypeptide(L)'
;IRWRIYQDMADNYALNPTAGFKAYRDAYQGLPGSLAALREKALSTHGLDRLRQDALDGTLPQVSWICPTKAGSEHPSPSSPAQGADYVARVLDALTANPQVWSRTVLLLMFDENDGFFDHMPPPAPPSRDARGALAGASTVDTRGEYHEIVAGVESDDTPAHRHGVYGLGPRVPMYALSPWSRGGWVNSQVFDHTSVLRFIEQRFGVAEPNISPWRRAVCGDLTSLFDFSASEPAFPGTTLPATAARAARAAALPGTATPTAPDQPPPARQQPGLRPSRALPYALHAHATARGHALTLRLDNPGAAGAVLHVYDRLHLERGPRRYTVEAGKHLDGIWDTATDDGRYDLWLLGPNGFHRHYAGRLAAGAQAAPDILVSYDAPGARLRLTLANPGKRAVEFHIADAAY
;
A
#
# COMPACT_ATOMS: atom_id res chain seq x y z
N ILE A 1 24.33 -1.47 11.63
CA ILE A 1 23.00 -1.83 12.18
C ILE A 1 23.05 -3.26 12.68
N ARG A 2 22.74 -3.53 13.95
CA ARG A 2 22.61 -4.92 14.47
C ARG A 2 21.25 -5.48 14.08
N TRP A 3 21.21 -6.66 13.45
CA TRP A 3 19.96 -7.31 13.05
C TRP A 3 20.00 -8.84 13.22
N ARG A 4 18.81 -9.47 13.26
CA ARG A 4 18.56 -10.92 13.31
C ARG A 4 17.15 -11.26 12.82
N ILE A 5 16.96 -12.48 12.33
CA ILE A 5 15.67 -13.14 12.11
C ILE A 5 15.36 -14.09 13.28
N TYR A 6 14.19 -13.91 13.89
CA TYR A 6 13.59 -14.83 14.86
C TYR A 6 12.62 -15.74 14.12
N GLN A 7 12.89 -17.04 14.15
CA GLN A 7 12.16 -18.07 13.42
C GLN A 7 12.47 -19.45 14.00
N ASP A 8 11.68 -20.45 13.60
CA ASP A 8 12.07 -21.86 13.70
C ASP A 8 12.50 -22.37 12.32
N MET A 9 13.77 -22.75 12.14
CA MET A 9 14.25 -23.29 10.86
C MET A 9 13.62 -24.64 10.49
N ALA A 10 13.07 -25.38 11.46
CA ALA A 10 12.33 -26.61 11.20
C ALA A 10 10.88 -26.33 10.72
N ASP A 11 10.37 -25.11 10.94
CA ASP A 11 8.99 -24.71 10.64
C ASP A 11 8.92 -23.25 10.16
N ASN A 12 9.76 -22.90 9.19
CA ASN A 12 9.82 -21.53 8.65
C ASN A 12 8.82 -21.29 7.51
N TYR A 13 8.19 -22.35 6.99
CA TYR A 13 7.18 -22.32 5.91
C TYR A 13 7.53 -21.40 4.72
N ALA A 14 8.81 -21.32 4.34
CA ALA A 14 9.33 -20.40 3.32
C ALA A 14 9.10 -18.89 3.59
N LEU A 15 8.67 -18.51 4.80
CA LEU A 15 8.43 -17.13 5.23
C LEU A 15 9.72 -16.35 5.48
N ASN A 16 10.87 -17.02 5.40
CA ASN A 16 12.17 -16.39 5.39
C ASN A 16 12.76 -16.43 3.97
N PRO A 17 12.62 -15.35 3.18
CA PRO A 17 13.07 -15.34 1.80
C PRO A 17 14.59 -15.37 1.68
N THR A 18 15.34 -15.06 2.76
CA THR A 18 16.81 -15.04 2.71
C THR A 18 17.41 -16.40 2.31
N ALA A 19 16.73 -17.51 2.62
CA ALA A 19 17.13 -18.85 2.22
C ALA A 19 17.22 -19.03 0.68
N GLY A 20 16.46 -18.24 -0.08
CA GLY A 20 16.45 -18.23 -1.55
C GLY A 20 17.61 -17.45 -2.19
N PHE A 21 18.41 -16.71 -1.43
CA PHE A 21 19.52 -15.93 -1.98
C PHE A 21 20.85 -16.67 -1.91
N LYS A 22 21.63 -16.61 -3.00
CA LYS A 22 22.91 -17.33 -3.12
C LYS A 22 23.86 -17.03 -1.96
N ALA A 23 24.03 -15.76 -1.58
CA ALA A 23 24.94 -15.37 -0.50
C ALA A 23 24.62 -16.04 0.85
N TYR A 24 23.33 -16.23 1.13
CA TYR A 24 22.86 -16.91 2.34
C TYR A 24 23.04 -18.42 2.25
N ARG A 25 22.76 -19.04 1.09
CA ARG A 25 23.04 -20.46 0.86
C ARG A 25 24.53 -20.78 0.97
N ASP A 26 25.39 -19.94 0.38
CA ASP A 26 26.84 -20.10 0.46
C ASP A 26 27.32 -20.03 1.93
N ALA A 27 26.79 -19.07 2.70
CA ALA A 27 27.08 -18.93 4.14
C ALA A 27 26.56 -20.11 4.96
N TYR A 28 25.39 -20.66 4.61
CA TYR A 28 24.84 -21.85 5.25
C TYR A 28 25.77 -23.07 5.08
N GLN A 29 26.25 -23.27 3.86
CA GLN A 29 27.17 -24.36 3.48
C GLN A 29 28.62 -24.12 3.93
N GLY A 30 28.94 -22.93 4.45
CA GLY A 30 30.30 -22.58 4.88
C GLY A 30 31.30 -22.53 3.73
N LEU A 31 30.88 -22.11 2.53
CA LEU A 31 31.77 -22.04 1.37
C LEU A 31 32.87 -20.99 1.58
N PRO A 32 34.09 -21.19 1.01
CA PRO A 32 35.15 -20.19 1.08
C PRO A 32 34.69 -18.81 0.60
N GLY A 33 35.00 -17.77 1.37
CA GLY A 33 34.61 -16.38 1.08
C GLY A 33 33.16 -16.02 1.47
N SER A 34 32.38 -16.97 1.98
CA SER A 34 31.03 -16.67 2.50
C SER A 34 31.07 -15.97 3.86
N LEU A 35 30.01 -15.20 4.16
CA LEU A 35 29.88 -14.47 5.41
C LEU A 35 29.13 -15.33 6.45
N ALA A 36 29.85 -16.01 7.33
CA ALA A 36 29.27 -16.88 8.37
C ALA A 36 28.17 -16.20 9.21
N ALA A 37 28.29 -14.87 9.43
CA ALA A 37 27.31 -14.08 10.14
C ALA A 37 25.91 -14.11 9.48
N LEU A 38 25.79 -14.32 8.16
CA LEU A 38 24.49 -14.46 7.49
C LEU A 38 23.76 -15.73 7.92
N ARG A 39 24.48 -16.85 8.06
CA ARG A 39 23.92 -18.09 8.60
C ARG A 39 23.45 -17.91 10.05
N GLU A 40 24.29 -17.31 10.89
CA GLU A 40 23.96 -17.07 12.30
C GLU A 40 22.74 -16.17 12.45
N LYS A 41 22.66 -15.08 11.67
CA LYS A 41 21.61 -14.07 11.82
C LYS A 41 20.30 -14.44 11.15
N ALA A 42 20.34 -15.18 10.04
CA ALA A 42 19.19 -15.37 9.17
C ALA A 42 18.82 -16.84 8.92
N LEU A 43 19.68 -17.81 9.21
CA LEU A 43 19.43 -19.23 8.93
C LEU A 43 19.69 -20.13 10.16
N SER A 44 19.41 -19.58 11.35
CA SER A 44 19.51 -20.27 12.64
C SER A 44 18.18 -20.18 13.38
N THR A 45 17.88 -21.19 14.22
CA THR A 45 16.65 -21.22 15.02
C THR A 45 16.76 -20.27 16.21
N HIS A 46 15.88 -19.27 16.23
CA HIS A 46 15.72 -18.30 17.30
C HIS A 46 14.22 -18.07 17.51
N GLY A 47 13.56 -18.98 18.25
CA GLY A 47 12.13 -18.90 18.51
C GLY A 47 11.72 -17.76 19.46
N LEU A 48 10.42 -17.71 19.80
CA LEU A 48 9.85 -16.66 20.65
C LEU A 48 10.44 -16.64 22.07
N ASP A 49 10.90 -17.78 22.60
CA ASP A 49 11.58 -17.81 23.90
C ASP A 49 12.90 -17.02 23.85
N ARG A 50 13.63 -17.10 22.73
CA ARG A 50 14.83 -16.30 22.53
C ARG A 50 14.50 -14.82 22.33
N LEU A 51 13.42 -14.50 21.60
CA LEU A 51 12.93 -13.13 21.46
C LEU A 51 12.61 -12.52 22.83
N ARG A 52 11.87 -13.26 23.68
CA ARG A 52 11.53 -12.86 25.04
C ARG A 52 12.76 -12.66 25.89
N GLN A 53 13.72 -13.58 25.83
CA GLN A 53 14.97 -13.46 26.59
C GLN A 53 15.78 -12.23 26.15
N ASP A 54 15.94 -12.01 24.84
CA ASP A 54 16.65 -10.83 24.33
C ASP A 54 15.95 -9.51 24.72
N ALA A 55 14.62 -9.51 24.86
CA ALA A 55 13.85 -8.37 25.36
C ALA A 55 14.05 -8.17 26.88
N LEU A 56 13.98 -9.23 27.68
CA LEU A 56 14.23 -9.18 29.12
C LEU A 56 15.65 -8.65 29.42
N ASP A 57 16.65 -9.17 28.71
CA ASP A 57 18.06 -8.79 28.88
C ASP A 57 18.39 -7.41 28.30
N GLY A 58 17.47 -6.77 27.58
CA GLY A 58 17.73 -5.49 26.91
C GLY A 58 18.72 -5.59 25.75
N THR A 59 18.87 -6.78 25.15
CA THR A 59 19.86 -7.09 24.12
C THR A 59 19.29 -7.22 22.72
N LEU A 60 17.98 -6.99 22.52
CA LEU A 60 17.33 -6.98 21.21
C LEU A 60 18.20 -6.25 20.16
N PRO A 61 18.33 -6.83 18.95
CA PRO A 61 18.92 -6.14 17.82
C PRO A 61 18.20 -4.83 17.51
N GLN A 62 18.87 -3.93 16.77
CA GLN A 62 18.26 -2.68 16.32
C GLN A 62 17.15 -2.94 15.28
N VAL A 63 17.26 -4.03 14.53
CA VAL A 63 16.23 -4.52 13.59
C VAL A 63 16.01 -6.01 13.82
N SER A 64 14.79 -6.38 14.18
CA SER A 64 14.40 -7.77 14.43
C SER A 64 13.31 -8.16 13.43
N TRP A 65 13.57 -9.16 12.61
CA TRP A 65 12.57 -9.77 11.74
C TRP A 65 11.98 -10.98 12.45
N ILE A 66 10.66 -11.13 12.47
CA ILE A 66 9.99 -12.24 13.13
C ILE A 66 9.23 -13.00 12.05
N CYS A 67 9.66 -14.22 11.74
CA CYS A 67 8.95 -15.12 10.84
C CYS A 67 8.07 -16.05 11.69
N PRO A 68 6.76 -16.09 11.47
CA PRO A 68 5.89 -16.99 12.22
C PRO A 68 6.16 -18.44 11.83
N THR A 69 5.66 -19.36 12.65
CA THR A 69 5.57 -20.77 12.27
C THR A 69 4.50 -20.95 11.21
N LYS A 70 4.47 -22.09 10.51
CA LYS A 70 3.39 -22.44 9.58
C LYS A 70 2.00 -22.31 10.21
N ALA A 71 1.86 -22.74 11.46
CA ALA A 71 0.58 -22.65 12.19
C ALA A 71 0.26 -21.23 12.65
N GLY A 72 1.26 -20.35 12.83
CA GLY A 72 1.10 -18.98 13.31
C GLY A 72 1.03 -17.91 12.22
N SER A 73 1.05 -18.30 10.93
CA SER A 73 1.18 -17.37 9.80
C SER A 73 -0.12 -16.74 9.32
N GLU A 74 -1.28 -17.25 9.76
CA GLU A 74 -2.61 -16.97 9.20
C GLU A 74 -2.83 -17.46 7.76
N HIS A 75 -1.82 -18.06 7.11
CA HIS A 75 -1.96 -18.60 5.77
C HIS A 75 -3.13 -19.61 5.70
N PRO A 76 -4.03 -19.52 4.70
CA PRO A 76 -5.14 -20.42 4.49
C PRO A 76 -4.66 -21.84 4.26
N SER A 77 -5.37 -22.82 4.82
CA SER A 77 -5.04 -24.24 4.89
C SER A 77 -4.22 -24.66 6.12
N PRO A 78 -2.97 -24.21 6.34
CA PRO A 78 -2.22 -24.69 7.50
C PRO A 78 -2.38 -23.85 8.78
N SER A 79 -3.03 -22.70 8.68
CA SER A 79 -3.26 -21.77 9.80
C SER A 79 -4.70 -21.28 9.82
N SER A 80 -4.99 -20.39 10.76
CA SER A 80 -6.25 -19.67 10.90
C SER A 80 -6.02 -18.32 11.59
N PRO A 81 -6.92 -17.34 11.43
CA PRO A 81 -6.84 -16.08 12.17
C PRO A 81 -6.78 -16.26 13.70
N ALA A 82 -7.36 -17.34 14.23
CA ALA A 82 -7.29 -17.65 15.66
C ALA A 82 -5.88 -18.07 16.10
N GLN A 83 -5.17 -18.84 15.27
CA GLN A 83 -3.81 -19.29 15.57
C GLN A 83 -2.79 -18.16 15.35
N GLY A 84 -2.95 -17.35 14.30
CA GLY A 84 -2.12 -16.15 14.10
C GLY A 84 -2.30 -15.12 15.20
N ALA A 85 -3.53 -14.86 15.64
CA ALA A 85 -3.79 -14.00 16.80
C ALA A 85 -3.08 -14.48 18.08
N ASP A 86 -3.00 -15.79 18.31
CA ASP A 86 -2.24 -16.36 19.43
C ASP A 86 -0.73 -16.17 19.27
N TYR A 87 -0.19 -16.38 18.07
CA TYR A 87 1.21 -16.13 17.77
C TYR A 87 1.57 -14.64 17.98
N VAL A 88 0.75 -13.71 17.47
CA VAL A 88 0.91 -12.27 17.67
C VAL A 88 0.82 -11.90 19.16
N ALA A 89 -0.10 -12.51 19.92
CA ALA A 89 -0.18 -12.28 21.36
C ALA A 89 1.11 -12.68 22.09
N ARG A 90 1.72 -13.81 21.71
CA ARG A 90 3.01 -14.26 22.27
C ARG A 90 4.18 -13.37 21.85
N VAL A 91 4.18 -12.85 20.63
CA VAL A 91 5.16 -11.83 20.19
C VAL A 91 5.04 -10.56 21.03
N LEU A 92 3.81 -10.06 21.22
CA LEU A 92 3.56 -8.86 22.03
C LEU A 92 3.97 -9.09 23.48
N ASP A 93 3.60 -10.22 24.09
CA ASP A 93 4.04 -10.61 25.43
C ASP A 93 5.58 -10.63 25.54
N ALA A 94 6.28 -11.24 24.57
CA ALA A 94 7.74 -11.24 24.54
C ALA A 94 8.35 -9.83 24.49
N LEU A 95 7.86 -8.97 23.59
CA LEU A 95 8.41 -7.62 23.39
C LEU A 95 8.11 -6.66 24.55
N THR A 96 7.03 -6.89 25.27
CA THR A 96 6.54 -6.05 26.37
C THR A 96 6.96 -6.54 27.75
N ALA A 97 7.59 -7.72 27.84
CA ALA A 97 8.09 -8.31 29.08
C ALA A 97 9.07 -7.37 29.83
N ASN A 98 9.73 -6.48 29.10
CA ASN A 98 10.58 -5.42 29.66
C ASN A 98 10.04 -4.03 29.24
N PRO A 99 9.40 -3.28 30.16
CA PRO A 99 8.86 -1.94 29.85
C PRO A 99 9.90 -0.95 29.34
N GLN A 100 11.16 -1.07 29.78
CA GLN A 100 12.24 -0.23 29.30
C GLN A 100 12.53 -0.49 27.82
N VAL A 101 12.51 -1.75 27.39
CA VAL A 101 12.67 -2.10 25.97
C VAL A 101 11.46 -1.71 25.15
N TRP A 102 10.24 -1.99 25.64
CA TRP A 102 9.04 -1.62 24.90
C TRP A 102 8.90 -0.11 24.70
N SER A 103 9.28 0.70 25.69
CA SER A 103 9.22 2.17 25.63
C SER A 103 9.98 2.79 24.45
N ARG A 104 10.89 2.03 23.84
CA ARG A 104 11.75 2.43 22.71
C ARG A 104 11.57 1.55 21.46
N THR A 105 10.50 0.77 21.40
CA THR A 105 10.27 -0.25 20.36
C THR A 105 9.08 0.12 19.47
N VAL A 106 9.18 -0.25 18.20
CA VAL A 106 8.09 -0.27 17.22
C VAL A 106 7.95 -1.70 16.72
N LEU A 107 6.76 -2.27 16.83
CA LEU A 107 6.38 -3.49 16.13
C LEU A 107 5.57 -3.12 14.88
N LEU A 108 6.06 -3.52 13.71
CA LEU A 108 5.32 -3.45 12.45
C LEU A 108 4.77 -4.85 12.17
N LEU A 109 3.47 -5.05 12.35
CA LEU A 109 2.79 -6.29 11.99
C LEU A 109 2.24 -6.13 10.57
N MET A 110 2.68 -6.97 9.65
CA MET A 110 2.37 -6.88 8.22
C MET A 110 2.09 -8.28 7.67
N PHE A 111 1.43 -8.33 6.53
CA PHE A 111 1.18 -9.54 5.76
C PHE A 111 1.97 -9.46 4.45
N ASP A 112 2.43 -10.59 3.94
CA ASP A 112 3.22 -10.66 2.71
C ASP A 112 2.34 -10.54 1.47
N GLU A 113 1.14 -11.13 1.48
CA GLU A 113 0.17 -11.09 0.40
C GLU A 113 -1.30 -11.17 0.90
N ASN A 114 -2.27 -11.34 -0.01
CA ASN A 114 -3.71 -11.27 0.28
C ASN A 114 -4.47 -12.60 0.05
N ASP A 115 -3.75 -13.69 -0.17
CA ASP A 115 -4.19 -15.04 -0.55
C ASP A 115 -5.14 -15.10 -1.76
N GLY A 116 -5.12 -14.06 -2.60
CA GLY A 116 -6.08 -13.89 -3.69
C GLY A 116 -7.50 -13.51 -3.24
N PHE A 117 -7.72 -13.18 -1.96
CA PHE A 117 -8.99 -12.62 -1.51
C PHE A 117 -9.26 -11.24 -2.11
N PHE A 118 -10.52 -10.95 -2.39
CA PHE A 118 -10.93 -9.68 -2.99
C PHE A 118 -10.62 -8.48 -2.07
N ASP A 119 -9.93 -7.47 -2.62
CA ASP A 119 -9.89 -6.11 -2.09
C ASP A 119 -10.46 -5.15 -3.16
N HIS A 120 -11.24 -4.17 -2.73
CA HIS A 120 -11.96 -3.25 -3.61
C HIS A 120 -11.09 -2.12 -4.15
N MET A 121 -9.90 -1.89 -3.58
CA MET A 121 -9.00 -0.81 -3.98
C MET A 121 -8.09 -1.27 -5.12
N PRO A 122 -8.16 -0.61 -6.29
CA PRO A 122 -7.15 -0.80 -7.32
C PRO A 122 -5.78 -0.40 -6.77
N PRO A 123 -4.75 -1.25 -6.87
CA PRO A 123 -3.45 -0.91 -6.33
C PRO A 123 -2.78 0.20 -7.16
N PRO A 124 -2.03 1.13 -6.51
CA PRO A 124 -1.20 2.10 -7.20
C PRO A 124 -0.17 1.39 -8.07
N ALA A 125 -0.08 1.77 -9.34
CA ALA A 125 0.85 1.18 -10.30
C ALA A 125 1.28 2.24 -11.33
N PRO A 126 2.48 2.16 -11.91
CA PRO A 126 2.86 3.01 -13.04
C PRO A 126 1.94 2.76 -14.25
N PRO A 127 2.00 3.64 -15.27
CA PRO A 127 1.24 3.46 -16.51
C PRO A 127 1.59 2.12 -17.16
N SER A 128 0.57 1.32 -17.47
CA SER A 128 0.73 0.09 -18.27
C SER A 128 1.14 0.42 -19.71
N ARG A 129 1.72 -0.54 -20.42
CA ARG A 129 1.96 -0.44 -21.86
C ARG A 129 0.83 -1.14 -22.62
N ASP A 130 0.37 -0.53 -23.72
CA ASP A 130 -0.53 -1.19 -24.65
C ASP A 130 0.24 -2.19 -25.55
N ALA A 131 -0.50 -2.89 -26.43
CA ALA A 131 0.10 -3.87 -27.35
C ALA A 131 1.14 -3.27 -28.32
N ARG A 132 1.19 -1.94 -28.47
CA ARG A 132 2.17 -1.21 -29.30
C ARG A 132 3.33 -0.64 -28.47
N GLY A 133 3.33 -0.89 -27.16
CA GLY A 133 4.35 -0.41 -26.22
C GLY A 133 4.12 1.02 -25.71
N ALA A 134 3.03 1.68 -26.13
CA ALA A 134 2.70 3.03 -25.70
C ALA A 134 2.11 3.03 -24.29
N LEU A 135 2.41 4.05 -23.49
CA LEU A 135 1.92 4.14 -22.12
C LEU A 135 0.43 4.50 -22.07
N ALA A 136 -0.35 3.74 -21.31
CA ALA A 136 -1.71 4.06 -20.92
C ALA A 136 -1.69 5.05 -19.74
N GLY A 137 -1.48 6.33 -20.06
CA GLY A 137 -1.29 7.41 -19.10
C GLY A 137 0.14 7.95 -19.14
N ALA A 138 0.63 8.52 -18.03
CA ALA A 138 1.93 9.17 -17.99
C ALA A 138 2.55 9.18 -16.58
N SER A 139 3.85 9.45 -16.48
CA SER A 139 4.55 9.58 -15.21
C SER A 139 5.51 10.74 -15.26
N THR A 140 5.57 11.54 -14.18
CA THR A 140 6.65 12.52 -14.00
C THR A 140 7.92 11.90 -13.42
N VAL A 141 7.82 10.70 -12.87
CA VAL A 141 8.92 9.90 -12.30
C VAL A 141 9.41 8.87 -13.29
N ASP A 142 10.69 8.51 -13.22
CA ASP A 142 11.23 7.33 -13.92
C ASP A 142 10.57 6.02 -13.42
N THR A 143 9.92 5.31 -14.33
CA THR A 143 9.21 4.04 -14.07
C THR A 143 9.96 2.81 -14.57
N ARG A 144 11.16 2.94 -15.14
CA ARG A 144 11.86 1.81 -15.80
C ARG A 144 12.06 0.59 -14.90
N GLY A 145 12.28 0.80 -13.60
CA GLY A 145 12.46 -0.28 -12.61
C GLY A 145 11.17 -0.98 -12.17
N GLU A 146 10.02 -0.60 -12.72
CA GLU A 146 8.70 -1.14 -12.31
C GLU A 146 8.07 -2.08 -13.34
N TYR A 147 8.79 -2.43 -14.40
CA TYR A 147 8.32 -3.32 -15.46
C TYR A 147 9.11 -4.63 -15.51
N HIS A 148 8.40 -5.69 -15.82
CA HIS A 148 8.93 -7.03 -16.02
C HIS A 148 9.69 -7.14 -17.35
N GLU A 149 10.99 -6.83 -17.31
CA GLU A 149 11.83 -6.83 -18.52
C GLU A 149 12.65 -8.11 -18.70
N ILE A 150 12.75 -8.95 -17.66
CA ILE A 150 13.58 -10.16 -17.67
C ILE A 150 12.69 -11.39 -17.50
N VAL A 151 12.56 -12.17 -18.57
CA VAL A 151 11.91 -13.49 -18.55
C VAL A 151 13.00 -14.53 -18.40
N ALA A 152 13.14 -15.09 -17.19
CA ALA A 152 14.15 -16.09 -16.86
C ALA A 152 13.65 -17.53 -17.08
N GLY A 153 12.33 -17.75 -17.12
CA GLY A 153 11.70 -19.05 -17.32
C GLY A 153 11.93 -20.03 -16.16
N VAL A 154 12.20 -19.49 -14.97
CA VAL A 154 12.44 -20.30 -13.75
C VAL A 154 11.12 -20.79 -13.17
N GLU A 155 10.13 -19.91 -13.13
CA GLU A 155 8.76 -20.24 -12.72
C GLU A 155 7.91 -20.56 -13.96
N SER A 156 6.94 -21.45 -13.82
CA SER A 156 6.10 -21.90 -14.95
C SER A 156 5.26 -20.78 -15.58
N ASP A 157 5.00 -19.72 -14.82
CA ASP A 157 4.25 -18.54 -15.25
C ASP A 157 5.13 -17.38 -15.75
N ASP A 158 6.46 -17.49 -15.61
CA ASP A 158 7.43 -16.53 -16.16
C ASP A 158 7.57 -16.72 -17.68
N THR A 159 6.54 -16.27 -18.39
CA THR A 159 6.41 -16.42 -19.84
C THR A 159 6.55 -15.07 -20.57
N PRO A 160 6.91 -15.06 -21.87
CA PRO A 160 6.95 -13.84 -22.67
C PRO A 160 5.64 -13.03 -22.68
N ALA A 161 4.50 -13.64 -22.36
CA ALA A 161 3.22 -12.95 -22.26
C ALA A 161 3.16 -11.93 -21.11
N HIS A 162 3.97 -12.12 -20.06
CA HIS A 162 4.05 -11.22 -18.92
C HIS A 162 5.16 -10.17 -19.06
N ARG A 163 5.92 -10.19 -20.17
CA ARG A 163 6.96 -9.18 -20.41
C ARG A 163 6.32 -7.79 -20.55
N HIS A 164 7.00 -6.78 -20.02
CA HIS A 164 6.53 -5.40 -19.88
C HIS A 164 5.32 -5.23 -18.95
N GLY A 165 4.88 -6.31 -18.30
CA GLY A 165 3.91 -6.26 -17.22
C GLY A 165 4.44 -5.40 -16.07
N VAL A 166 3.54 -4.69 -15.41
CA VAL A 166 3.90 -3.88 -14.24
C VAL A 166 4.05 -4.81 -13.03
N TYR A 167 5.13 -4.67 -12.25
CA TYR A 167 5.36 -5.51 -11.08
C TYR A 167 4.37 -5.28 -9.94
N GLY A 168 3.88 -4.05 -9.79
CA GLY A 168 2.97 -3.72 -8.71
C GLY A 168 2.61 -2.24 -8.65
N LEU A 169 2.09 -1.76 -7.53
CA LEU A 169 1.90 -2.50 -6.28
C LEU A 169 0.88 -3.65 -6.43
N GLY A 170 1.00 -4.67 -5.58
CA GLY A 170 0.03 -5.76 -5.49
C GLY A 170 -1.22 -5.34 -4.71
N PRO A 171 -2.19 -6.26 -4.52
CA PRO A 171 -3.36 -6.02 -3.69
C PRO A 171 -3.00 -5.49 -2.30
N ARG A 172 -3.89 -4.68 -1.73
CA ARG A 172 -3.67 -4.11 -0.40
C ARG A 172 -3.68 -5.20 0.67
N VAL A 173 -2.73 -5.11 1.59
CA VAL A 173 -2.66 -5.95 2.79
C VAL A 173 -2.79 -5.12 4.06
N PRO A 174 -3.25 -5.69 5.19
CA PRO A 174 -3.26 -5.00 6.47
C PRO A 174 -1.83 -4.69 6.96
N MET A 175 -1.70 -3.58 7.69
CA MET A 175 -0.49 -3.26 8.45
C MET A 175 -0.88 -2.57 9.75
N TYR A 176 -0.26 -2.99 10.85
CA TYR A 176 -0.42 -2.38 12.16
C TYR A 176 0.94 -1.90 12.68
N ALA A 177 0.99 -0.64 13.12
CA ALA A 177 2.15 -0.09 13.84
C ALA A 177 1.83 -0.04 15.34
N LEU A 178 2.43 -0.94 16.12
CA LEU A 178 2.24 -1.01 17.57
C LEU A 178 3.47 -0.43 18.26
N SER A 179 3.28 0.67 18.98
CA SER A 179 4.36 1.38 19.66
C SER A 179 3.81 2.36 20.69
N PRO A 180 4.59 2.74 21.71
CA PRO A 180 4.30 3.94 22.50
C PRO A 180 4.03 5.20 21.65
N TRP A 181 4.61 5.32 20.46
CA TRP A 181 4.45 6.48 19.57
C TRP A 181 3.25 6.40 18.61
N SER A 182 2.48 5.31 18.60
CA SER A 182 1.29 5.14 17.74
C SER A 182 -0.03 5.11 18.53
N ARG A 183 -0.01 5.53 19.80
CA ARG A 183 -1.19 5.54 20.68
C ARG A 183 -2.35 6.38 20.11
N GLY A 184 -3.57 5.96 20.43
CA GLY A 184 -4.80 6.67 20.06
C GLY A 184 -5.61 6.04 18.92
N GLY A 185 -5.15 4.91 18.35
CA GLY A 185 -5.93 4.16 17.36
C GLY A 185 -6.09 4.90 16.03
N TRP A 186 -5.04 5.59 15.59
CA TRP A 186 -5.04 6.40 14.37
C TRP A 186 -5.01 5.53 13.11
N VAL A 187 -5.67 6.03 12.06
CA VAL A 187 -5.55 5.52 10.69
C VAL A 187 -4.59 6.43 9.92
N ASN A 188 -3.74 5.86 9.07
CA ASN A 188 -2.95 6.61 8.10
C ASN A 188 -3.20 6.02 6.72
N SER A 189 -3.65 6.87 5.79
CA SER A 189 -4.00 6.48 4.42
C SER A 189 -2.99 6.96 3.37
N GLN A 190 -1.75 7.24 3.79
CA GLN A 190 -0.62 7.34 2.88
C GLN A 190 -0.36 5.97 2.23
N VAL A 191 0.02 5.96 0.96
CA VAL A 191 0.42 4.74 0.26
C VAL A 191 1.74 4.24 0.84
N PHE A 192 1.78 2.97 1.24
CA PHE A 192 2.98 2.25 1.64
C PHE A 192 3.04 0.91 0.91
N ASP A 193 4.23 0.34 0.84
CA ASP A 193 4.52 -1.01 0.35
C ASP A 193 5.59 -1.65 1.25
N HIS A 194 5.97 -2.91 0.99
CA HIS A 194 6.99 -3.60 1.79
C HIS A 194 8.36 -2.90 1.76
N THR A 195 8.68 -2.12 0.71
CA THR A 195 9.92 -1.33 0.66
C THR A 195 9.90 -0.13 1.63
N SER A 196 8.72 0.29 2.07
CA SER A 196 8.55 1.36 3.08
C SER A 196 9.19 1.00 4.42
N VAL A 197 9.30 -0.29 4.76
CA VAL A 197 10.03 -0.78 5.94
C VAL A 197 11.53 -0.51 5.81
N LEU A 198 12.09 -0.75 4.62
CA LEU A 198 13.50 -0.46 4.36
C LEU A 198 13.75 1.03 4.47
N ARG A 199 12.86 1.88 3.93
CA ARG A 199 12.94 3.33 4.07
C ARG A 199 12.82 3.81 5.51
N PHE A 200 11.99 3.18 6.33
CA PHE A 200 11.95 3.48 7.76
C PHE A 200 13.30 3.19 8.45
N ILE A 201 13.96 2.09 8.08
CA ILE A 201 15.32 1.75 8.53
C ILE A 201 16.34 2.78 8.02
N GLU A 202 16.23 3.23 6.76
CA GLU A 202 17.05 4.33 6.22
C GLU A 202 16.93 5.58 7.08
N GLN A 203 15.71 6.05 7.34
CA GLN A 203 15.45 7.24 8.15
C GLN A 203 16.00 7.10 9.57
N ARG A 204 15.87 5.91 10.17
CA ARG A 204 16.29 5.71 11.56
C ARG A 204 17.82 5.62 11.73
N PHE A 205 18.51 5.04 10.76
CA PHE A 205 19.93 4.65 10.89
C PHE A 205 20.88 5.31 9.89
N GLY A 206 20.39 6.12 8.96
CA GLY A 206 21.22 6.84 7.98
C GLY A 206 21.89 5.93 6.96
N VAL A 207 21.22 4.83 6.58
CA VAL A 207 21.67 3.93 5.50
C VAL A 207 20.81 4.15 4.26
N ALA A 208 21.26 3.63 3.10
CA ALA A 208 20.49 3.67 1.86
C ALA A 208 20.38 2.25 1.24
N GLU A 209 19.18 1.87 0.85
CA GLU A 209 18.86 0.71 0.02
C GLU A 209 18.83 1.15 -1.46
N PRO A 210 19.89 0.86 -2.23
CA PRO A 210 19.99 1.33 -3.61
C PRO A 210 18.99 0.66 -4.57
N ASN A 211 18.35 -0.45 -4.17
CA ASN A 211 17.45 -1.20 -5.05
C ASN A 211 16.00 -0.68 -5.05
N ILE A 212 15.63 0.28 -4.20
CA ILE A 212 14.30 0.91 -4.26
C ILE A 212 14.28 1.89 -5.44
N SER A 213 13.39 1.64 -6.39
CA SER A 213 13.27 2.46 -7.60
C SER A 213 12.91 3.92 -7.30
N PRO A 214 13.21 4.85 -8.23
CA PRO A 214 12.75 6.23 -8.13
C PRO A 214 11.23 6.34 -7.97
N TRP A 215 10.46 5.51 -8.69
CA TRP A 215 9.00 5.49 -8.62
C TRP A 215 8.48 5.11 -7.23
N ARG A 216 8.97 4.02 -6.64
CA ARG A 216 8.58 3.62 -5.27
C ARG A 216 8.97 4.66 -4.23
N ARG A 217 10.13 5.31 -4.39
CA ARG A 217 10.55 6.40 -3.50
C ARG A 217 9.62 7.62 -3.56
N ALA A 218 9.08 7.91 -4.74
CA ALA A 218 8.17 9.04 -4.94
C ALA A 218 6.74 8.75 -4.43
N VAL A 219 6.24 7.53 -4.64
CA VAL A 219 4.83 7.16 -4.38
C VAL A 219 4.61 6.58 -2.98
N CYS A 220 5.46 5.67 -2.53
CA CYS A 220 5.33 5.05 -1.21
C CYS A 220 5.89 5.98 -0.12
N GLY A 221 5.36 5.91 1.09
CA GLY A 221 5.93 6.60 2.25
C GLY A 221 7.10 5.84 2.89
N ASP A 222 7.63 6.38 3.97
CA ASP A 222 8.73 5.77 4.75
C ASP A 222 8.31 5.35 6.17
N LEU A 223 7.00 5.23 6.40
CA LEU A 223 6.34 4.89 7.67
C LEU A 223 6.53 5.89 8.82
N THR A 224 7.33 6.95 8.68
CA THR A 224 7.54 7.92 9.77
C THR A 224 6.25 8.65 10.16
N SER A 225 5.36 8.89 9.20
CA SER A 225 4.04 9.53 9.40
C SER A 225 3.04 8.69 10.22
N LEU A 226 3.38 7.45 10.57
CA LEU A 226 2.57 6.62 11.46
C LEU A 226 2.70 7.03 12.94
N PHE A 227 3.81 7.68 13.29
CA PHE A 227 4.23 7.91 14.67
C PHE A 227 4.18 9.39 15.06
N ASP A 228 3.87 9.62 16.33
CA ASP A 228 4.10 10.90 16.98
C ASP A 228 5.26 10.75 17.97
N PHE A 229 6.44 11.18 17.54
CA PHE A 229 7.65 11.14 18.37
C PHE A 229 7.77 12.33 19.33
N SER A 230 6.85 13.31 19.26
CA SER A 230 6.82 14.45 20.18
C SER A 230 6.13 14.14 21.50
N ALA A 231 5.24 13.13 21.51
CA ALA A 231 4.52 12.71 22.70
C ALA A 231 5.44 12.01 23.72
N SER A 232 5.54 12.57 24.92
CA SER A 232 6.26 12.00 26.05
C SER A 232 5.30 11.20 26.96
N GLU A 233 4.94 9.99 26.59
CA GLU A 233 4.05 9.15 27.42
C GLU A 233 4.66 7.79 27.77
N PRO A 234 5.29 7.67 28.95
CA PRO A 234 5.95 6.44 29.39
C PRO A 234 4.97 5.37 29.94
N ALA A 235 3.70 5.70 30.19
CA ALA A 235 2.78 4.76 30.85
C ALA A 235 2.21 3.73 29.86
N PHE A 236 2.83 2.56 29.77
CA PHE A 236 2.26 1.39 29.08
C PHE A 236 1.12 0.82 29.94
N PRO A 237 -0.12 0.70 29.43
CA PRO A 237 -1.27 0.26 30.24
C PRO A 237 -1.24 -1.22 30.69
N GLY A 238 -0.08 -1.88 30.65
CA GLY A 238 0.05 -3.31 30.91
C GLY A 238 -0.43 -4.19 29.76
N THR A 239 0.02 -5.43 29.73
CA THR A 239 -0.30 -6.45 28.72
C THR A 239 -1.42 -7.37 29.17
N THR A 240 -2.58 -6.83 29.52
CA THR A 240 -3.77 -7.68 29.63
C THR A 240 -4.28 -7.98 28.21
N LEU A 241 -3.50 -8.76 27.46
CA LEU A 241 -3.89 -9.28 26.17
C LEU A 241 -5.04 -10.28 26.38
N PRO A 242 -6.02 -10.35 25.46
CA PRO A 242 -7.05 -11.37 25.51
C PRO A 242 -6.43 -12.78 25.55
N ALA A 243 -7.05 -13.71 26.28
CA ALA A 243 -6.65 -15.11 26.24
C ALA A 243 -6.96 -15.72 24.85
N THR A 244 -5.92 -16.04 24.08
CA THR A 244 -6.02 -16.53 22.70
C THR A 244 -5.84 -18.04 22.57
N ALA A 245 -5.06 -18.66 23.45
CA ALA A 245 -4.60 -20.05 23.31
C ALA A 245 -5.75 -21.06 23.18
N ALA A 246 -6.81 -20.94 23.99
CA ALA A 246 -7.95 -21.85 23.92
C ALA A 246 -8.71 -21.72 22.58
N ARG A 247 -8.79 -20.51 22.01
CA ARG A 247 -9.43 -20.29 20.70
C ARG A 247 -8.56 -20.83 19.58
N ALA A 248 -7.25 -20.62 19.64
CA ALA A 248 -6.29 -21.19 18.69
C ALA A 248 -6.34 -22.72 18.68
N ALA A 249 -6.33 -23.36 19.85
CA ALA A 249 -6.44 -24.81 19.98
C ALA A 249 -7.76 -25.36 19.40
N ARG A 250 -8.88 -24.67 19.66
CA ARG A 250 -10.18 -25.03 19.06
C ARG A 250 -10.17 -24.91 17.54
N ALA A 251 -9.54 -23.87 16.99
CA ALA A 251 -9.45 -23.69 15.54
C ALA A 251 -8.56 -24.77 14.89
N ALA A 252 -7.42 -25.09 15.50
CA ALA A 252 -6.51 -26.14 15.03
C ALA A 252 -7.13 -27.55 15.08
N ALA A 253 -8.10 -27.78 15.97
CA ALA A 253 -8.82 -29.05 16.08
C ALA A 253 -9.98 -29.20 15.07
N LEU A 254 -10.28 -28.16 14.27
CA LEU A 254 -11.31 -28.27 13.24
C LEU A 254 -10.84 -29.22 12.12
N PRO A 255 -11.68 -30.16 11.66
CA PRO A 255 -11.29 -31.14 10.64
C PRO A 255 -11.15 -30.54 9.23
N GLY A 256 -11.55 -29.28 9.03
CA GLY A 256 -11.46 -28.57 7.76
C GLY A 256 -12.12 -27.19 7.80
N THR A 257 -12.06 -26.47 6.69
CA THR A 257 -12.70 -25.16 6.48
C THR A 257 -13.98 -25.30 5.68
N ALA A 258 -14.99 -24.46 5.98
CA ALA A 258 -16.18 -24.34 5.15
C ALA A 258 -16.06 -23.12 4.23
N THR A 259 -16.30 -23.30 2.93
CA THR A 259 -16.42 -22.17 1.99
C THR A 259 -17.80 -21.55 2.15
N PRO A 260 -17.92 -20.28 2.58
CA PRO A 260 -19.23 -19.63 2.66
C PRO A 260 -19.79 -19.43 1.25
N THR A 261 -21.10 -19.63 1.09
CA THR A 261 -21.80 -19.28 -0.15
C THR A 261 -21.84 -17.75 -0.28
N ALA A 262 -21.28 -17.21 -1.36
CA ALA A 262 -21.38 -15.80 -1.65
C ALA A 262 -22.86 -15.43 -1.93
N PRO A 263 -23.37 -14.31 -1.38
CA PRO A 263 -24.73 -13.87 -1.70
C PRO A 263 -24.80 -13.39 -3.16
N ASP A 264 -25.90 -13.68 -3.85
CA ASP A 264 -26.14 -13.21 -5.23
C ASP A 264 -26.14 -11.68 -5.33
N GLN A 265 -26.58 -11.01 -4.26
CA GLN A 265 -26.54 -9.56 -4.12
C GLN A 265 -25.92 -9.20 -2.76
N PRO A 266 -24.60 -8.90 -2.72
CA PRO A 266 -23.98 -8.46 -1.48
C PRO A 266 -24.62 -7.13 -1.05
N PRO A 267 -25.01 -6.98 0.23
CA PRO A 267 -25.48 -5.71 0.72
C PRO A 267 -24.38 -4.65 0.60
N PRO A 268 -24.72 -3.35 0.47
CA PRO A 268 -23.72 -2.30 0.48
C PRO A 268 -22.90 -2.36 1.77
N ALA A 269 -21.61 -2.04 1.65
CA ALA A 269 -20.70 -1.99 2.79
C ALA A 269 -21.26 -1.03 3.86
N ARG A 270 -21.36 -1.52 5.10
CA ARG A 270 -21.81 -0.71 6.24
C ARG A 270 -20.58 -0.15 6.95
N GLN A 271 -20.45 1.17 6.98
CA GLN A 271 -19.45 1.82 7.80
C GLN A 271 -19.78 1.60 9.28
N GLN A 272 -18.78 1.20 10.06
CA GLN A 272 -18.96 1.12 11.52
C GLN A 272 -19.19 2.52 12.08
N PRO A 273 -20.13 2.69 13.03
CA PRO A 273 -20.38 3.99 13.65
C PRO A 273 -19.17 4.46 14.46
N GLY A 274 -19.02 5.78 14.59
CA GLY A 274 -17.96 6.42 15.38
C GLY A 274 -16.91 7.15 14.53
N LEU A 275 -16.04 7.88 15.21
CA LEU A 275 -14.94 8.61 14.60
C LEU A 275 -13.65 7.77 14.73
N ARG A 276 -12.88 7.68 13.65
CA ARG A 276 -11.49 7.20 13.70
C ARG A 276 -10.57 8.37 13.40
N PRO A 277 -9.65 8.72 14.30
CA PRO A 277 -8.72 9.81 14.04
C PRO A 277 -7.78 9.42 12.89
N SER A 278 -7.52 10.37 11.97
CA SER A 278 -6.69 10.16 10.79
C SER A 278 -5.42 10.99 10.86
N ARG A 279 -4.26 10.39 10.55
CA ARG A 279 -2.98 11.10 10.49
C ARG A 279 -3.01 12.14 9.36
N ALA A 280 -2.29 13.25 9.56
CA ALA A 280 -2.08 14.20 8.48
C ALA A 280 -1.39 13.51 7.30
N LEU A 281 -1.89 13.76 6.09
CA LEU A 281 -1.42 13.13 4.87
C LEU A 281 -0.68 14.13 3.99
N PRO A 282 0.31 13.69 3.21
CA PRO A 282 1.12 14.58 2.38
C PRO A 282 0.43 14.99 1.06
N TYR A 283 -0.84 14.62 0.86
CA TYR A 283 -1.53 14.80 -0.41
C TYR A 283 -2.27 16.15 -0.46
N ALA A 284 -2.06 16.87 -1.56
CA ALA A 284 -2.95 17.91 -2.04
C ALA A 284 -3.10 17.67 -3.54
N LEU A 285 -4.24 17.10 -3.94
CA LEU A 285 -4.52 16.64 -5.29
C LEU A 285 -5.67 17.44 -5.90
N HIS A 286 -5.49 17.83 -7.16
CA HIS A 286 -6.52 18.47 -7.97
C HIS A 286 -6.62 17.79 -9.32
N ALA A 287 -7.84 17.74 -9.85
CA ALA A 287 -8.12 17.26 -11.19
C ALA A 287 -9.10 18.24 -11.84
N HIS A 288 -8.80 18.65 -13.06
CA HIS A 288 -9.52 19.69 -13.77
C HIS A 288 -9.81 19.26 -15.20
N ALA A 289 -11.07 19.34 -15.61
CA ALA A 289 -11.49 18.98 -16.95
C ALA A 289 -11.69 20.25 -17.79
N THR A 290 -11.07 20.30 -18.95
CA THR A 290 -11.32 21.32 -19.98
C THR A 290 -11.68 20.64 -21.29
N ALA A 291 -12.73 21.10 -21.94
CA ALA A 291 -13.17 20.52 -23.21
C ALA A 291 -13.07 21.52 -24.36
N ARG A 292 -12.47 21.10 -25.48
CA ARG A 292 -12.31 21.90 -26.70
C ARG A 292 -12.51 21.02 -27.93
N GLY A 293 -13.50 21.33 -28.76
CA GLY A 293 -13.86 20.48 -29.89
C GLY A 293 -14.26 19.08 -29.43
N HIS A 294 -13.58 18.04 -29.92
CA HIS A 294 -13.76 16.64 -29.47
C HIS A 294 -12.76 16.20 -28.40
N ALA A 295 -11.86 17.08 -27.96
CA ALA A 295 -10.85 16.74 -26.96
C ALA A 295 -11.31 17.13 -25.55
N LEU A 296 -11.37 16.14 -24.66
CA LEU A 296 -11.46 16.35 -23.22
C LEU A 296 -10.05 16.21 -22.61
N THR A 297 -9.54 17.29 -22.02
CA THR A 297 -8.26 17.27 -21.31
C THR A 297 -8.52 17.24 -19.81
N LEU A 298 -7.92 16.27 -19.11
CA LEU A 298 -7.84 16.24 -17.65
C LEU A 298 -6.44 16.68 -17.22
N ARG A 299 -6.34 17.83 -16.57
CA ARG A 299 -5.14 18.27 -15.89
C ARG A 299 -5.13 17.73 -14.47
N LEU A 300 -4.02 17.12 -14.06
CA LEU A 300 -3.83 16.44 -12.79
C LEU A 300 -2.68 17.13 -12.04
N ASP A 301 -3.01 17.93 -11.04
CA ASP A 301 -2.03 18.71 -10.27
C ASP A 301 -1.83 18.07 -8.88
N ASN A 302 -0.57 18.01 -8.44
CA ASN A 302 -0.20 17.55 -7.11
C ASN A 302 0.69 18.59 -6.38
N PRO A 303 0.13 19.68 -5.85
CA PRO A 303 0.86 20.60 -4.97
C PRO A 303 1.26 19.99 -3.62
N GLY A 304 0.88 18.73 -3.34
CA GLY A 304 1.25 18.02 -2.12
C GLY A 304 2.76 17.73 -2.02
N ALA A 305 3.14 17.06 -0.93
CA ALA A 305 4.51 16.73 -0.58
C ALA A 305 4.92 15.28 -0.92
N ALA A 306 3.99 14.46 -1.41
CA ALA A 306 4.27 13.09 -1.84
C ALA A 306 3.73 12.84 -3.24
N GLY A 307 4.37 11.95 -4.01
CA GLY A 307 3.85 11.51 -5.29
C GLY A 307 2.55 10.73 -5.14
N ALA A 308 1.68 10.81 -6.14
CA ALA A 308 0.40 10.11 -6.17
C ALA A 308 0.20 9.39 -7.50
N VAL A 309 -0.49 8.27 -7.44
CA VAL A 309 -1.02 7.57 -8.61
C VAL A 309 -2.50 7.88 -8.71
N LEU A 310 -2.92 8.32 -9.90
CA LEU A 310 -4.31 8.58 -10.24
C LEU A 310 -4.73 7.61 -11.36
N HIS A 311 -5.78 6.86 -11.12
CA HIS A 311 -6.38 5.93 -12.10
C HIS A 311 -7.57 6.63 -12.75
N VAL A 312 -7.59 6.68 -14.08
CA VAL A 312 -8.73 7.21 -14.85
C VAL A 312 -9.32 6.07 -15.67
N TYR A 313 -10.49 5.62 -15.26
CA TYR A 313 -11.29 4.63 -15.98
C TYR A 313 -12.21 5.35 -16.97
N ASP A 314 -12.22 4.87 -18.20
CA ASP A 314 -13.23 5.25 -19.18
C ASP A 314 -14.39 4.27 -19.07
N ARG A 315 -15.51 4.70 -18.47
CA ARG A 315 -16.69 3.85 -18.24
C ARG A 315 -17.43 3.50 -19.52
N LEU A 316 -17.14 4.18 -20.63
CA LEU A 316 -17.64 3.78 -21.95
C LEU A 316 -16.82 2.61 -22.54
N HIS A 317 -15.58 2.41 -22.07
CA HIS A 317 -14.60 1.47 -22.63
C HIS A 317 -13.77 0.79 -21.52
N LEU A 318 -14.44 0.13 -20.58
CA LEU A 318 -13.80 -0.50 -19.42
C LEU A 318 -12.80 -1.61 -19.80
N GLU A 319 -12.96 -2.21 -20.98
CA GLU A 319 -12.06 -3.22 -21.53
C GLU A 319 -10.65 -2.70 -21.81
N ARG A 320 -10.48 -1.37 -21.93
CA ARG A 320 -9.15 -0.75 -22.12
C ARG A 320 -8.34 -0.68 -20.82
N GLY A 321 -8.98 -0.94 -19.68
CA GLY A 321 -8.40 -0.71 -18.36
C GLY A 321 -8.19 0.78 -18.06
N PRO A 322 -7.70 1.12 -16.86
CA PRO A 322 -7.47 2.50 -16.49
C PRO A 322 -6.20 3.05 -17.15
N ARG A 323 -6.24 4.33 -17.56
CA ARG A 323 -5.01 5.11 -17.73
C ARG A 323 -4.49 5.50 -16.35
N ARG A 324 -3.21 5.26 -16.05
CA ARG A 324 -2.61 5.61 -14.76
C ARG A 324 -1.67 6.79 -14.92
N TYR A 325 -1.75 7.73 -13.99
CA TYR A 325 -0.92 8.92 -13.96
C TYR A 325 -0.14 8.98 -12.66
N THR A 326 1.20 8.93 -12.73
CA THR A 326 2.05 9.17 -11.57
C THR A 326 2.51 10.63 -11.58
N VAL A 327 2.08 11.40 -10.57
CA VAL A 327 2.40 12.83 -10.45
C VAL A 327 3.20 13.05 -9.17
N GLU A 328 4.46 13.46 -9.29
CA GLU A 328 5.28 13.86 -8.13
C GLU A 328 4.71 15.09 -7.42
N ALA A 329 5.16 15.24 -6.17
CA ALA A 329 5.02 16.46 -5.40
C ALA A 329 5.43 17.70 -6.21
N GLY A 330 4.58 18.73 -6.20
CA GLY A 330 4.76 19.98 -6.91
C GLY A 330 4.62 19.91 -8.44
N LYS A 331 4.23 18.78 -9.02
CA LYS A 331 4.14 18.61 -10.48
C LYS A 331 2.70 18.46 -10.97
N HIS A 332 2.56 18.41 -12.30
CA HIS A 332 1.30 18.14 -12.97
C HIS A 332 1.49 17.28 -14.22
N LEU A 333 0.42 16.64 -14.67
CA LEU A 333 0.31 15.92 -15.95
C LEU A 333 -1.05 16.19 -16.59
N ASP A 334 -1.09 16.10 -17.92
CA ASP A 334 -2.33 16.15 -18.69
C ASP A 334 -2.64 14.79 -19.31
N GLY A 335 -3.91 14.40 -19.26
CA GLY A 335 -4.47 13.31 -20.04
C GLY A 335 -5.46 13.85 -21.06
N ILE A 336 -5.44 13.34 -22.30
CA ILE A 336 -6.34 13.77 -23.36
C ILE A 336 -7.17 12.58 -23.86
N TRP A 337 -8.48 12.76 -23.93
CA TRP A 337 -9.44 11.83 -24.49
C TRP A 337 -10.09 12.46 -25.71
N ASP A 338 -9.98 11.76 -26.85
CA ASP A 338 -10.74 12.10 -28.04
C ASP A 338 -12.11 11.43 -27.95
N THR A 339 -13.16 12.23 -28.04
CA THR A 339 -14.56 11.81 -27.94
C THR A 339 -15.20 11.63 -29.31
N ALA A 340 -14.49 11.88 -30.42
CA ALA A 340 -15.04 11.82 -31.77
C ALA A 340 -15.61 10.45 -32.12
N THR A 341 -14.96 9.37 -31.69
CA THR A 341 -15.41 7.99 -31.92
C THR A 341 -16.62 7.59 -31.06
N ASP A 342 -16.91 8.36 -30.02
CA ASP A 342 -17.95 8.08 -29.03
C ASP A 342 -19.17 8.99 -29.18
N ASP A 343 -19.38 9.53 -30.40
CA ASP A 343 -20.45 10.47 -30.69
C ASP A 343 -20.38 11.70 -29.76
N GLY A 344 -19.15 12.08 -29.41
CA GLY A 344 -18.81 13.15 -28.49
C GLY A 344 -18.95 12.80 -27.00
N ARG A 345 -19.42 11.60 -26.63
CA ARG A 345 -19.64 11.23 -25.23
C ARG A 345 -18.32 10.97 -24.50
N TYR A 346 -18.33 11.22 -23.19
CA TYR A 346 -17.29 10.82 -22.25
C TYR A 346 -17.90 10.44 -20.90
N ASP A 347 -17.30 9.49 -20.21
CA ASP A 347 -17.66 9.09 -18.84
C ASP A 347 -16.37 8.62 -18.13
N LEU A 348 -15.66 9.55 -17.50
CA LEU A 348 -14.35 9.33 -16.88
C LEU A 348 -14.47 9.28 -15.35
N TRP A 349 -14.08 8.13 -14.79
CA TRP A 349 -14.06 7.88 -13.36
C TRP A 349 -12.61 7.90 -12.84
N LEU A 350 -12.29 8.89 -12.02
CA LEU A 350 -10.95 9.14 -11.49
C LEU A 350 -10.86 8.72 -10.02
N LEU A 351 -9.86 7.90 -9.70
CA LEU A 351 -9.53 7.43 -8.36
C LEU A 351 -8.08 7.80 -8.00
N GLY A 352 -7.84 8.11 -6.72
CA GLY A 352 -6.52 8.40 -6.16
C GLY A 352 -6.43 8.00 -4.68
N PRO A 353 -5.28 8.26 -4.03
CA PRO A 353 -5.09 7.89 -2.63
C PRO A 353 -6.05 8.67 -1.70
N ASN A 354 -6.24 8.13 -0.49
CA ASN A 354 -7.10 8.74 0.55
C ASN A 354 -8.53 9.07 0.08
N GLY A 355 -9.13 8.19 -0.74
CA GLY A 355 -10.50 8.37 -1.23
C GLY A 355 -10.65 9.54 -2.22
N PHE A 356 -9.55 10.05 -2.79
CA PHE A 356 -9.63 11.08 -3.82
C PHE A 356 -10.40 10.54 -5.03
N HIS A 357 -11.54 11.16 -5.33
CA HIS A 357 -12.46 10.69 -6.35
C HIS A 357 -13.05 11.86 -7.13
N ARG A 358 -13.12 11.73 -8.46
CA ARG A 358 -13.85 12.64 -9.37
C ARG A 358 -14.55 11.83 -10.46
N HIS A 359 -15.68 12.35 -10.93
CA HIS A 359 -16.44 11.76 -12.03
C HIS A 359 -16.79 12.85 -13.03
N TYR A 360 -16.39 12.67 -14.28
CA TYR A 360 -16.66 13.60 -15.38
C TYR A 360 -17.46 12.87 -16.44
N ALA A 361 -18.72 13.25 -16.65
CA ALA A 361 -19.56 12.68 -17.70
C ALA A 361 -20.23 13.78 -18.51
N GLY A 362 -20.41 13.54 -19.81
CA GLY A 362 -21.04 14.50 -20.70
C GLY A 362 -20.91 14.14 -22.18
N ARG A 363 -21.21 15.11 -23.03
CA ARG A 363 -21.14 14.98 -24.48
C ARG A 363 -20.64 16.29 -25.12
N LEU A 364 -19.58 16.20 -25.88
CA LEU A 364 -19.03 17.27 -26.72
C LEU A 364 -19.68 17.21 -28.11
N ALA A 365 -19.85 18.34 -28.78
CA ALA A 365 -20.41 18.37 -30.13
C ALA A 365 -19.49 19.12 -31.10
N ALA A 366 -19.36 18.61 -32.32
CA ALA A 366 -18.60 19.26 -33.38
C ALA A 366 -19.18 20.66 -33.64
N GLY A 367 -18.35 21.70 -33.56
CA GLY A 367 -18.78 23.09 -33.78
C GLY A 367 -19.60 23.71 -32.64
N ALA A 368 -19.81 23.00 -31.52
CA ALA A 368 -20.34 23.63 -30.32
C ALA A 368 -19.36 24.68 -29.78
N GLN A 369 -19.90 25.78 -29.28
CA GLN A 369 -19.12 26.81 -28.58
C GLN A 369 -18.40 26.18 -27.37
N ALA A 370 -17.28 26.78 -26.96
CA ALA A 370 -16.48 26.25 -25.85
C ALA A 370 -17.36 25.88 -24.63
N ALA A 371 -17.20 24.65 -24.15
CA ALA A 371 -17.96 24.14 -23.02
C ALA A 371 -17.63 24.93 -21.74
N PRO A 372 -18.58 25.04 -20.79
CA PRO A 372 -18.28 25.61 -19.49
C PRO A 372 -17.18 24.81 -18.78
N ASP A 373 -16.18 25.51 -18.24
CA ASP A 373 -15.09 24.90 -17.48
C ASP A 373 -15.43 24.98 -15.98
N ILE A 374 -15.27 23.86 -15.26
CA ILE A 374 -15.49 23.77 -13.81
C ILE A 374 -14.17 23.40 -13.14
N LEU A 375 -13.66 24.31 -12.31
CA LEU A 375 -12.47 24.10 -11.50
C LEU A 375 -12.88 23.85 -10.05
N VAL A 376 -12.46 22.72 -9.48
CA VAL A 376 -12.64 22.41 -8.07
C VAL A 376 -11.27 22.37 -7.39
N SER A 377 -10.96 23.38 -6.58
CA SER A 377 -9.74 23.44 -5.77
C SER A 377 -10.05 23.59 -4.28
N TYR A 378 -9.05 23.47 -3.43
CA TYR A 378 -9.17 23.69 -2.00
C TYR A 378 -7.84 24.21 -1.45
N ASP A 379 -7.92 25.14 -0.50
CA ASP A 379 -6.76 25.75 0.15
C ASP A 379 -6.41 24.93 1.42
N ALA A 380 -5.15 24.49 1.56
CA ALA A 380 -4.64 23.81 2.76
C ALA A 380 -3.70 24.74 3.56
N PRO A 381 -3.80 24.82 4.91
CA PRO A 381 -4.79 24.21 5.81
C PRO A 381 -5.91 25.21 6.20
N GLY A 382 -7.18 24.86 5.96
CA GLY A 382 -8.35 25.69 6.28
C GLY A 382 -9.69 25.30 5.61
N ALA A 383 -9.67 24.30 4.72
CA ALA A 383 -10.85 23.58 4.19
C ALA A 383 -11.96 24.47 3.61
N ARG A 384 -11.60 25.38 2.71
CA ARG A 384 -12.59 25.98 1.79
C ARG A 384 -12.49 25.27 0.45
N LEU A 385 -13.59 24.65 0.03
CA LEU A 385 -13.76 24.24 -1.36
C LEU A 385 -13.94 25.50 -2.19
N ARG A 386 -13.12 25.69 -3.22
CA ARG A 386 -13.26 26.75 -4.19
C ARG A 386 -13.75 26.15 -5.50
N LEU A 387 -14.94 26.56 -5.91
CA LEU A 387 -15.51 26.24 -7.21
C LEU A 387 -15.35 27.47 -8.11
N THR A 388 -14.60 27.33 -9.21
CA THR A 388 -14.54 28.36 -10.25
C THR A 388 -15.33 27.88 -11.46
N LEU A 389 -16.34 28.66 -11.84
CA LEU A 389 -17.21 28.39 -12.98
C LEU A 389 -16.87 29.39 -14.08
N ALA A 390 -16.39 28.91 -15.22
CA ALA A 390 -16.03 29.76 -16.34
C ALA A 390 -16.89 29.40 -17.56
N ASN A 391 -17.49 30.42 -18.17
CA ASN A 391 -18.13 30.29 -19.48
C ASN A 391 -17.27 31.00 -20.52
N PRO A 392 -16.37 30.28 -21.22
CA PRO A 392 -15.58 30.86 -22.31
C PRO A 392 -16.40 31.11 -23.59
N GLY A 393 -17.67 30.66 -23.63
CA GLY A 393 -18.58 30.85 -24.76
C GLY A 393 -19.28 32.22 -24.78
N LYS A 394 -20.05 32.48 -25.85
CA LYS A 394 -20.85 33.71 -26.00
C LYS A 394 -22.33 33.51 -25.66
N ARG A 395 -22.78 32.26 -25.46
CA ARG A 395 -24.14 31.92 -25.05
C ARG A 395 -24.22 31.81 -23.53
N ALA A 396 -25.35 32.19 -22.95
CA ALA A 396 -25.61 31.96 -21.54
C ALA A 396 -25.58 30.45 -21.23
N VAL A 397 -24.98 30.11 -20.09
CA VAL A 397 -24.96 28.76 -19.53
C VAL A 397 -25.49 28.83 -18.10
N GLU A 398 -26.12 27.76 -17.65
CA GLU A 398 -26.61 27.62 -16.29
C GLU A 398 -25.78 26.55 -15.58
N PHE A 399 -25.37 26.83 -14.35
CA PHE A 399 -24.65 25.88 -13.51
C PHE A 399 -25.54 25.46 -12.35
N HIS A 400 -25.77 24.15 -12.22
CA HIS A 400 -26.52 23.55 -11.12
C HIS A 400 -25.54 22.89 -10.15
N ILE A 401 -25.58 23.31 -8.88
CA ILE A 401 -24.74 22.76 -7.82
C ILE A 401 -25.66 22.16 -6.77
N ALA A 402 -25.50 20.88 -6.51
CA ALA A 402 -26.21 20.16 -5.46
C ALA A 402 -25.22 19.41 -4.58
N ASP A 403 -25.52 19.33 -3.28
CA ASP A 403 -24.87 18.41 -2.37
C ASP A 403 -25.42 17.00 -2.62
N ALA A 404 -24.52 16.01 -2.68
CA ALA A 404 -24.89 14.61 -2.85
C ALA A 404 -25.24 13.91 -1.52
N ALA A 405 -25.20 14.62 -0.38
CA ALA A 405 -25.60 14.21 0.97
C ALA A 405 -25.55 12.69 1.21
N TYR A 406 -24.40 12.21 1.70
CA TYR A 406 -24.22 10.83 2.19
C TYR A 406 -24.91 10.58 3.53
#